data_AF-A0A1B8YM78-F1
#
_entry.id   AF-A0A1B8YM78-F1
#
_cell.length_a   1.000
_cell.length_b   1.000
_cell.length_c   1.000
_cell.angle_alpha   90.00
_cell.angle_beta   90.00
_cell.angle_gamma   90.00
#
_symmetry.space_group_name_H-M   'P 1'
#
loop_
_entity.id
_entity.type
_entity.pdbx_description
1 polymer ?
#
loop_
_entity_poly.entity_id
_entity_poly.type
_entity_poly.pdbx_seq_one_letter_code
_entity_poly.pdbx_strand_id
1 'polypeptide(L)'
;MNTNSHSVFWQPALQNSGKIACGLDDIAQAIFIILRTPRGSDPHRPEFGSNLHLYMDYPIDRAIPHVVRESVDAITRWEPRCQLLSVKPNVEAEHLTLRVNWTAVDGITQSTELLWR
;
A
#
# COMPACT_ATOMS: atom_id res chain seq x y z
N MET A 1 12.65 -1.20 -16.83
CA MET A 1 12.77 -0.81 -15.41
C MET A 1 13.55 0.49 -15.39
N ASN A 2 12.90 1.60 -14.99
CA ASN A 2 13.49 2.92 -15.01
C ASN A 2 14.46 3.06 -13.83
N THR A 3 15.76 2.86 -14.06
CA THR A 3 16.82 3.01 -13.04
C THR A 3 17.26 4.46 -12.89
N ASN A 4 16.31 5.40 -12.92
CA ASN A 4 16.65 6.82 -12.93
C ASN A 4 17.00 7.27 -11.51
N SER A 5 18.28 7.12 -11.15
CA SER A 5 18.86 7.45 -9.84
C SER A 5 18.81 8.95 -9.47
N HIS A 6 18.22 9.78 -10.33
CA HIS A 6 18.02 11.23 -10.12
C HIS A 6 16.66 11.59 -9.49
N SER A 7 15.83 10.60 -9.14
CA SER A 7 14.56 10.86 -8.42
C SER A 7 14.82 11.39 -7.01
N VAL A 8 14.15 12.48 -6.63
CA VAL A 8 14.20 13.03 -5.25
C VAL A 8 13.74 11.99 -4.23
N PHE A 9 12.75 11.18 -4.60
CA PHE A 9 12.23 10.10 -3.77
C PHE A 9 12.68 8.74 -4.32
N TRP A 10 13.40 8.00 -3.50
CA TRP A 10 13.88 6.65 -3.81
C TRP A 10 13.99 5.84 -2.52
N GLN A 11 13.91 4.52 -2.65
CA GLN A 11 14.11 3.58 -1.56
C GLN A 11 14.68 2.24 -2.07
N PRO A 12 15.31 1.41 -1.21
CA PRO A 12 15.72 0.06 -1.59
C PRO A 12 14.50 -0.77 -2.01
N ALA A 13 14.57 -1.47 -3.13
CA ALA A 13 13.44 -2.27 -3.62
C ALA A 13 13.19 -3.48 -2.70
N LEU A 14 11.95 -3.61 -2.21
CA LEU A 14 11.53 -4.77 -1.43
C LEU A 14 11.66 -6.04 -2.28
N GLN A 15 12.15 -7.12 -1.67
CA GLN A 15 12.32 -8.44 -2.30
C GLN A 15 13.21 -8.43 -3.56
N ASN A 16 14.00 -7.37 -3.78
CA ASN A 16 14.88 -7.25 -4.94
C ASN A 16 16.23 -6.62 -4.54
N SER A 17 17.07 -7.42 -3.89
CA SER A 17 18.37 -6.97 -3.37
C SER A 17 19.23 -6.30 -4.44
N GLY A 18 19.80 -5.15 -4.10
CA GLY A 18 20.65 -4.36 -5.00
C GLY A 18 19.89 -3.47 -6.00
N LYS A 19 18.55 -3.52 -6.01
CA LYS A 19 17.72 -2.60 -6.80
C LYS A 19 17.14 -1.47 -5.95
N ILE A 20 16.78 -0.39 -6.62
CA ILE A 20 16.11 0.77 -6.04
C ILE A 20 14.72 0.91 -6.67
N ALA A 21 13.74 1.30 -5.85
CA ALA A 21 12.44 1.79 -6.28
C ALA A 21 12.50 3.32 -6.35
N CYS A 22 12.04 3.91 -7.46
CA CYS A 22 12.03 5.36 -7.67
C CYS A 22 10.79 5.76 -8.47
N GLY A 23 10.38 7.03 -8.36
CA GLY A 23 9.19 7.54 -9.04
C GLY A 23 7.92 6.76 -8.68
N LEU A 24 7.24 6.19 -9.68
CA LEU A 24 6.00 5.43 -9.47
C LEU A 24 6.22 4.14 -8.65
N ASP A 25 7.37 3.48 -8.83
CA ASP A 25 7.70 2.27 -8.08
C ASP A 25 7.93 2.57 -6.59
N ASP A 26 8.45 3.76 -6.28
CA ASP A 26 8.60 4.25 -4.90
C ASP A 26 7.24 4.47 -4.23
N ILE A 27 6.29 5.08 -4.93
CA ILE A 27 4.91 5.28 -4.42
C ILE A 27 4.22 3.93 -4.21
N ALA A 28 4.29 3.02 -5.20
CA ALA A 28 3.71 1.69 -5.07
C ALA A 28 4.29 0.93 -3.87
N GLN A 29 5.61 1.02 -3.66
CA GLN A 29 6.26 0.41 -2.51
C GLN A 29 5.92 1.11 -1.19
N ALA A 30 5.73 2.43 -1.17
CA ALA A 30 5.30 3.14 0.03
C ALA A 30 3.88 2.72 0.45
N ILE A 31 2.93 2.62 -0.49
CA ILE A 31 1.59 2.05 -0.24
C ILE A 31 1.71 0.66 0.37
N PHE A 32 2.59 -0.16 -0.22
CA PHE A 32 2.87 -1.51 0.25
C PHE A 32 3.32 -1.49 1.74
N ILE A 33 4.27 -0.62 2.10
CA ILE A 33 4.79 -0.50 3.47
C ILE A 33 3.69 -0.02 4.43
N ILE A 34 2.95 1.03 4.07
CA ILE A 34 1.88 1.60 4.90
C ILE A 34 0.85 0.52 5.28
N LEU A 35 0.40 -0.28 4.32
CA LEU A 35 -0.61 -1.31 4.57
C LEU A 35 -0.07 -2.52 5.36
N ARG A 36 1.21 -2.88 5.19
CA ARG A 36 1.82 -4.02 5.94
C ARG A 36 2.32 -3.65 7.33
N THR A 37 2.56 -2.40 7.64
CA THR A 37 3.04 -1.99 8.97
C THR A 37 1.85 -1.90 9.95
N PRO A 38 1.83 -2.69 11.04
CA PRO A 38 0.82 -2.54 12.09
C PRO A 38 0.94 -1.18 12.76
N ARG A 39 -0.19 -0.47 12.91
CA ARG A 39 -0.20 0.77 13.69
C ARG A 39 0.29 0.52 15.11
N GLY A 40 1.17 1.40 15.60
CA GLY A 40 1.82 1.28 16.91
C GLY A 40 3.14 0.51 16.90
N SER A 41 3.53 -0.15 15.80
CA SER A 41 4.78 -0.91 15.75
C SER A 41 6.04 -0.06 15.58
N ASP A 42 5.91 1.16 15.03
CA ASP A 42 7.02 2.12 14.90
C ASP A 42 7.09 2.98 16.18
N PRO A 43 8.12 2.81 17.04
CA PRO A 43 8.20 3.54 18.31
C PRO A 43 8.30 5.05 18.13
N HIS A 44 8.80 5.53 16.99
CA HIS A 44 8.99 6.95 16.72
C HIS A 44 7.78 7.55 16.01
N ARG A 45 6.95 6.70 15.39
CA ARG A 45 5.72 7.09 14.69
C ARG A 45 4.58 6.11 15.06
N PRO A 46 4.07 6.15 16.29
CA PRO A 46 3.07 5.18 16.76
C PRO A 46 1.78 5.20 15.93
N GLU A 47 1.46 6.31 15.27
CA GLU A 47 0.27 6.44 14.41
C GLU A 47 0.47 5.92 12.98
N PHE A 48 1.71 5.61 12.59
CA PHE A 48 2.04 5.16 11.23
C PHE A 48 1.61 3.72 10.98
N GLY A 49 1.20 3.43 9.74
CA GLY A 49 0.77 2.11 9.32
C GLY A 49 -0.75 1.97 9.25
N SER A 50 -1.23 0.74 9.43
CA SER A 50 -2.65 0.39 9.34
C SER A 50 -3.08 -0.64 10.39
N ASN A 51 -4.38 -0.67 10.67
CA ASN A 51 -5.02 -1.66 11.52
C ASN A 51 -5.49 -2.92 10.75
N LEU A 52 -4.99 -3.15 9.53
CA LEU A 52 -5.43 -4.28 8.70
C LEU A 52 -5.22 -5.64 9.38
N HIS A 53 -4.16 -5.77 10.18
CA HIS A 53 -3.84 -6.98 10.93
C HIS A 53 -4.94 -7.40 11.93
N LEU A 54 -5.77 -6.47 12.43
CA LEU A 54 -6.85 -6.77 13.38
C LEU A 54 -8.00 -7.57 12.75
N TYR A 55 -8.10 -7.57 11.42
CA TYR A 55 -9.20 -8.22 10.69
C TYR A 55 -8.76 -9.54 10.04
N MET A 56 -7.52 -9.99 10.23
CA MET A 56 -6.98 -11.19 9.55
C MET A 56 -7.80 -12.45 9.86
N ASP A 57 -8.24 -12.60 11.11
CA ASP A 57 -9.02 -13.76 11.58
C ASP A 57 -10.53 -13.61 11.38
N TYR A 58 -10.99 -12.48 10.82
CA TYR A 58 -12.42 -12.28 10.57
C TYR A 58 -12.88 -13.17 9.40
N PRO A 59 -14.16 -13.60 9.38
CA PRO A 59 -14.79 -14.08 8.17
C PRO A 59 -14.63 -13.06 7.03
N ILE A 60 -14.27 -13.51 5.83
CA ILE A 60 -13.88 -12.63 4.70
C ILE A 60 -14.98 -11.60 4.37
N ASP A 61 -16.24 -12.04 4.36
CA ASP A 61 -17.42 -11.22 4.13
C ASP A 61 -17.55 -10.05 5.12
N ARG A 62 -17.15 -10.29 6.38
CA ARG A 62 -17.15 -9.26 7.44
C ARG A 62 -15.89 -8.41 7.42
N ALA A 63 -14.75 -8.96 7.03
CA ALA A 63 -13.47 -8.26 7.03
C ALA A 63 -13.39 -7.18 5.94
N ILE A 64 -13.90 -7.47 4.73
CA ILE A 64 -13.80 -6.60 3.55
C ILE A 64 -14.12 -5.12 3.81
N PRO A 65 -15.28 -4.73 4.38
CA PRO A 65 -15.59 -3.31 4.57
C PRO A 65 -14.60 -2.60 5.51
N HIS A 66 -14.12 -3.30 6.55
CA HIS A 66 -13.13 -2.76 7.47
C HIS A 66 -11.76 -2.60 6.80
N VAL A 67 -11.33 -3.62 6.06
CA VAL A 67 -10.06 -3.62 5.32
C VAL A 67 -10.04 -2.51 4.28
N VAL A 68 -11.12 -2.34 3.51
CA VAL A 68 -11.21 -1.28 2.50
C VAL A 68 -11.16 0.10 3.15
N ARG A 69 -11.95 0.33 4.21
CA ARG A 69 -11.96 1.60 4.94
C ARG A 69 -10.58 1.95 5.50
N GLU A 70 -9.97 1.03 6.22
CA GLU A 70 -8.65 1.24 6.83
C GLU A 70 -7.58 1.48 5.76
N SER A 71 -7.63 0.76 4.63
CA SER A 71 -6.71 0.99 3.52
C SER A 71 -6.85 2.39 2.94
N VAL A 72 -8.08 2.85 2.74
CA VAL A 72 -8.36 4.21 2.23
C VAL A 72 -7.83 5.26 3.21
N ASP A 73 -8.14 5.12 4.50
CA ASP A 73 -7.75 6.07 5.54
C ASP A 73 -6.22 6.15 5.68
N ALA A 74 -5.53 4.99 5.70
CA ALA A 74 -4.08 4.91 5.84
C ALA A 74 -3.33 5.48 4.63
N ILE A 75 -3.73 5.11 3.40
CA ILE A 75 -3.08 5.60 2.18
C ILE A 75 -3.28 7.11 2.04
N THR A 76 -4.51 7.59 2.23
CA THR A 76 -4.83 9.03 2.10
C THR A 76 -4.06 9.87 3.12
N ARG A 77 -3.82 9.33 4.33
CA ARG A 77 -3.06 10.02 5.37
C ARG A 77 -1.55 10.04 5.10
N TRP A 78 -0.99 8.91 4.66
CA TRP A 78 0.47 8.72 4.68
C TRP A 78 1.15 8.85 3.30
N GLU A 79 0.40 8.78 2.20
CA GLU A 79 0.97 8.90 0.84
C GLU A 79 0.31 10.03 0.03
N PRO A 80 0.62 11.31 0.33
CA PRO A 80 0.01 12.46 -0.33
C PRO A 80 0.46 12.66 -1.78
N ARG A 81 1.49 11.93 -2.25
CA ARG A 81 1.99 12.02 -3.63
C ARG A 81 1.08 11.27 -4.61
N CYS A 82 0.17 10.45 -4.12
CA CYS A 82 -0.83 9.78 -4.94
C CYS A 82 -2.24 10.22 -4.54
N GLN A 83 -3.09 10.39 -5.54
CA GLN A 83 -4.53 10.50 -5.35
C GLN A 83 -5.13 9.09 -5.44
N LEU A 84 -5.65 8.60 -4.31
CA LEU A 84 -6.33 7.31 -4.28
C LEU A 84 -7.65 7.38 -5.05
N LEU A 85 -7.84 6.46 -6.01
CA LEU A 85 -9.07 6.37 -6.81
C LEU A 85 -10.02 5.30 -6.25
N SER A 86 -9.50 4.12 -5.92
CA SER A 86 -10.31 3.03 -5.37
C SER A 86 -9.45 1.95 -4.76
N VAL A 87 -9.96 1.28 -3.72
CA VAL A 87 -9.43 0.00 -3.22
C VAL A 87 -10.46 -1.08 -3.53
N LYS A 88 -10.10 -2.06 -4.35
CA LYS A 88 -10.98 -3.16 -4.75
C LYS A 88 -10.47 -4.48 -4.17
N PRO A 89 -11.23 -5.12 -3.26
CA PRO A 89 -10.91 -6.47 -2.80
C PRO A 89 -11.19 -7.48 -3.92
N ASN A 90 -10.30 -8.45 -4.08
CA ASN A 90 -10.48 -9.62 -4.93
C ASN A 90 -10.25 -10.87 -4.06
N VAL A 91 -11.28 -11.69 -3.95
CA VAL A 91 -11.25 -12.93 -3.16
C VAL A 91 -11.09 -14.10 -4.12
N GLU A 92 -9.97 -14.79 -4.03
CA GLU A 92 -9.64 -15.96 -4.82
C GLU A 92 -9.35 -17.13 -3.89
N ALA A 93 -10.33 -18.03 -3.74
CA ALA A 93 -10.29 -19.16 -2.82
C ALA A 93 -9.94 -18.74 -1.38
N GLU A 94 -8.72 -19.01 -0.94
CA GLU A 94 -8.22 -18.72 0.41
C GLU A 94 -7.55 -17.35 0.52
N HIS A 95 -7.32 -16.68 -0.62
CA HIS A 95 -6.61 -15.42 -0.70
C HIS A 95 -7.54 -14.23 -0.90
N LEU A 96 -7.25 -13.13 -0.21
CA LEU A 96 -7.82 -11.81 -0.44
C LEU A 96 -6.70 -10.86 -0.85
N THR A 97 -6.75 -10.45 -2.12
CA THR A 97 -5.88 -9.44 -2.70
C THR A 97 -6.59 -8.09 -2.74
N LEU A 98 -5.89 -7.02 -2.40
CA LEU A 98 -6.36 -5.65 -2.55
C LEU A 98 -5.74 -5.03 -3.79
N ARG A 99 -6.58 -4.63 -4.75
CA ARG A 99 -6.16 -3.82 -5.89
C ARG A 99 -6.39 -2.34 -5.59
N VAL A 100 -5.30 -1.61 -5.43
CA VAL A 100 -5.28 -0.18 -5.12
C VAL A 100 -5.03 0.58 -6.42
N ASN A 101 -6.05 1.29 -6.89
CA ASN A 101 -5.93 2.19 -8.05
C ASN A 101 -5.66 3.61 -7.55
N TRP A 102 -4.64 4.25 -8.09
CA TRP A 102 -4.22 5.59 -7.69
C TRP A 102 -3.66 6.35 -8.90
N THR A 103 -3.62 7.68 -8.80
CA THR A 103 -3.03 8.55 -9.83
C THR A 103 -1.93 9.39 -9.21
N ALA A 104 -0.75 9.41 -9.83
CA ALA A 104 0.34 10.31 -9.43
C ALA A 104 -0.05 11.78 -9.71
N VAL A 105 0.64 12.73 -9.08
CA VAL A 105 0.49 14.17 -9.36
C VAL A 105 0.62 14.48 -10.87
N ASP A 106 1.44 13.70 -11.58
CA ASP A 106 1.66 13.84 -13.03
C ASP A 106 0.48 13.33 -13.89
N GLY A 107 -0.63 12.91 -13.29
CA GLY A 107 -1.83 12.42 -13.98
C GLY A 107 -1.75 10.97 -14.46
N ILE A 108 -0.66 10.26 -14.18
CA ILE A 108 -0.48 8.86 -14.56
C ILE A 108 -1.22 7.96 -13.56
N THR A 109 -2.23 7.24 -14.04
CA THR A 109 -2.93 6.22 -13.25
C THR A 109 -2.11 4.93 -13.19
N GLN A 110 -2.03 4.35 -11.99
CA GLN A 110 -1.35 3.10 -11.69
C GLN A 110 -2.24 2.21 -10.83
N SER A 111 -1.96 0.91 -10.84
CA SER A 111 -2.62 -0.09 -10.01
C SER A 111 -1.56 -0.89 -9.26
N THR A 112 -1.69 -0.96 -7.95
CA THR A 112 -0.83 -1.76 -7.07
C THR A 112 -1.66 -2.89 -6.48
N GLU A 113 -1.18 -4.13 -6.62
CA GLU A 113 -1.81 -5.31 -6.04
C GLU A 113 -1.08 -5.73 -4.77
N LEU A 114 -1.84 -5.98 -3.71
CA LEU A 114 -1.34 -6.38 -2.41
C LEU A 114 -2.08 -7.63 -1.94
N LEU A 115 -1.37 -8.75 -1.81
CA LEU A 115 -1.89 -9.92 -1.11
C LEU A 115 -2.00 -9.57 0.37
N TRP A 116 -3.23 -9.56 0.90
CA TRP A 116 -3.49 -9.26 2.31
C TRP A 116 -3.59 -10.53 3.15
N ARG A 117 -4.37 -11.50 2.67
CA ARG A 117 -4.58 -12.83 3.24
C ARG A 117 -4.50 -13.87 2.13
#